data_AF-A0A382DPH5-F1
#
_entry.id   AF-A0A382DPH5-F1
#
_cell.length_a   1.000
_cell.length_b   1.000
_cell.length_c   1.000
_cell.angle_alpha   90.00
_cell.angle_beta   90.00
_cell.angle_gamma   90.00
#
_symmetry.space_group_name_H-M   'P 1'
#
loop_
_entity.id
_entity.type
_entity.pdbx_description
1 polymer ?
#
loop_
_entity_poly.entity_id
_entity_poly.type
_entity_poly.pdbx_seq_one_letter_code
_entity_poly.pdbx_strand_id
1 'polypeptide(L)'
;MKIAYQGIEGSYSESCSKDMYPDCKTIPCKTFDDVFKKASEDEEVRAIIPESNRTTGNIGVEYLIFKYRLNIYKEKFYPINHHLLALPGTKIKDIKNVYSHAQGLSQCSNFIKKNNFIENVRADTAGSAKYISENKIKGEAAIASKESAKIYNLDILTSNIQDE
;
A
#
# COMPACT_ATOMS: atom_id res chain seq x y z
N MET A 1 -0.30 -16.17 15.10
CA MET A 1 0.97 -15.81 14.42
C MET A 1 1.05 -14.31 14.24
N LYS A 2 2.24 -13.70 14.40
CA LYS A 2 2.46 -12.26 14.25
C LYS A 2 3.29 -11.98 12.98
N ILE A 3 2.88 -11.01 12.15
CA ILE A 3 3.58 -10.66 10.91
C ILE A 3 3.94 -9.18 10.90
N ALA A 4 5.23 -8.89 10.91
CA ALA A 4 5.77 -7.55 10.71
C ALA A 4 5.88 -7.21 9.22
N TYR A 5 5.56 -5.98 8.86
CA TYR A 5 5.64 -5.47 7.49
C TYR A 5 5.93 -3.97 7.50
N GLN A 6 6.51 -3.45 6.42
CA GLN A 6 6.76 -2.02 6.28
C GLN A 6 5.49 -1.30 5.75
N GLY A 7 5.13 -0.20 6.38
CA GLY A 7 3.97 0.62 6.04
C GLY A 7 2.94 0.68 7.15
N ILE A 8 1.70 0.99 6.77
CA ILE A 8 0.57 1.16 7.69
C ILE A 8 -0.60 0.23 7.33
N GLU A 9 -1.67 0.25 8.11
CA GLU A 9 -2.88 -0.53 7.83
C GLU A 9 -3.45 -0.17 6.45
N GLY A 10 -3.84 -1.18 5.67
CA GLY A 10 -4.32 -1.03 4.30
C GLY A 10 -3.23 -1.05 3.22
N SER A 11 -1.95 -1.15 3.60
CA SER A 11 -0.87 -1.34 2.62
C SER A 11 -0.97 -2.71 1.94
N TYR A 12 -0.39 -2.83 0.75
CA TYR A 12 -0.36 -4.10 0.02
C TYR A 12 0.38 -5.21 0.77
N SER A 13 1.43 -4.87 1.54
CA SER A 13 2.12 -5.84 2.39
C SER A 13 1.24 -6.36 3.52
N GLU A 14 0.36 -5.51 4.09
CA GLU A 14 -0.63 -5.96 5.06
C GLU A 14 -1.67 -6.87 4.41
N SER A 15 -2.22 -6.47 3.26
CA SER A 15 -3.19 -7.28 2.53
C SER A 15 -2.60 -8.64 2.14
N CYS A 16 -1.34 -8.68 1.69
CA CYS A 16 -0.62 -9.92 1.41
C CYS A 16 -0.45 -10.79 2.66
N SER A 17 -0.15 -10.17 3.82
CA SER A 17 -0.06 -10.86 5.11
C SER A 17 -1.36 -11.57 5.48
N LYS A 18 -2.48 -10.84 5.43
CA LYS A 18 -3.81 -11.37 5.74
C LYS A 18 -4.27 -12.41 4.72
N ASP A 19 -3.93 -12.24 3.44
CA ASP A 19 -4.26 -13.21 2.40
C ASP A 19 -3.41 -14.50 2.47
N MET A 20 -2.17 -14.43 2.96
CA MET A 20 -1.37 -15.63 3.24
C MET A 20 -1.80 -16.33 4.52
N TYR A 21 -2.23 -15.55 5.51
CA TYR A 21 -2.50 -16.02 6.86
C TYR A 21 -3.70 -15.25 7.44
N PRO A 22 -4.94 -15.71 7.19
CA PRO A 22 -6.17 -14.99 7.54
C PRO A 22 -6.28 -14.57 9.02
N ASP A 23 -5.83 -15.42 9.94
CA ASP A 23 -5.90 -15.19 11.39
C ASP A 23 -4.63 -14.54 11.98
N CYS A 24 -3.76 -13.99 11.13
CA CYS A 24 -2.54 -13.34 11.61
C CYS A 24 -2.82 -11.99 12.29
N LYS A 25 -1.98 -11.64 13.26
CA LYS A 25 -1.88 -10.26 13.77
C LYS A 25 -0.77 -9.54 13.00
N THR A 26 -1.10 -8.42 12.39
CA THR A 26 -0.15 -7.63 11.61
C THR A 26 0.52 -6.57 12.50
N ILE A 27 1.81 -6.30 12.27
CA ILE A 27 2.64 -5.35 13.02
C ILE A 27 3.21 -4.33 12.02
N PRO A 28 2.60 -3.15 11.88
CA PRO A 28 3.12 -2.11 10.99
C PRO A 28 4.46 -1.57 11.51
N CYS A 29 5.41 -1.39 10.60
CA CYS A 29 6.74 -0.88 10.87
C CYS A 29 7.05 0.30 9.94
N LYS A 30 7.83 1.28 10.43
CA LYS A 30 8.14 2.47 9.64
C LYS A 30 9.13 2.17 8.52
N THR A 31 10.14 1.36 8.82
CA THR A 31 11.22 1.02 7.88
C THR A 31 11.33 -0.50 7.70
N PHE A 32 11.97 -0.94 6.62
CA PHE A 32 12.32 -2.35 6.46
C PHE A 32 13.27 -2.82 7.56
N ASP A 33 14.24 -1.99 7.96
CA ASP A 33 15.17 -2.33 9.04
C ASP A 33 14.44 -2.67 10.35
N ASP A 34 13.38 -1.91 10.70
CA ASP A 34 12.51 -2.20 11.85
C ASP A 34 11.79 -3.56 11.72
N VAL A 35 11.34 -3.92 10.52
CA VAL A 35 10.68 -5.22 10.26
C VAL A 35 11.65 -6.37 10.51
N PHE A 36 12.84 -6.28 9.91
CA PHE A 36 13.87 -7.31 10.03
C PHE A 36 14.35 -7.43 11.48
N LYS A 37 14.60 -6.30 12.15
CA LYS A 37 14.98 -6.27 13.56
C LYS A 37 13.96 -7.00 14.43
N LYS A 38 12.67 -6.65 14.33
CA LYS A 38 11.60 -7.32 15.10
C LYS A 38 11.53 -8.82 14.85
N ALA A 39 11.65 -9.26 13.59
CA ALA A 39 11.62 -10.67 13.25
C ALA A 39 12.88 -11.43 13.73
N SER A 40 14.01 -10.75 13.90
CA SER A 40 15.23 -11.34 14.46
C SER A 40 15.25 -11.42 15.98
N GLU A 41 14.54 -10.52 16.67
CA GLU A 41 14.50 -10.43 18.13
C GLU A 41 13.37 -11.25 18.77
N ASP A 42 12.33 -11.61 18.02
CA ASP A 42 11.17 -12.38 18.49
C ASP A 42 10.87 -13.56 17.55
N GLU A 43 11.11 -14.79 18.01
CA GLU A 43 10.88 -16.02 17.26
C GLU A 43 9.39 -16.27 16.93
N GLU A 44 8.44 -15.57 17.56
CA GLU A 44 7.01 -15.64 17.22
C GLU A 44 6.61 -14.67 16.09
N VAL A 45 7.51 -13.76 15.70
CA VAL A 45 7.30 -12.77 14.65
C VAL A 45 7.87 -13.30 13.33
N ARG A 46 7.10 -13.11 12.26
CA ARG A 46 7.54 -13.32 10.88
C ARG A 46 7.55 -12.00 10.14
N ALA A 47 8.38 -11.88 9.11
CA ALA A 47 8.40 -10.72 8.24
C ALA A 47 7.73 -11.03 6.91
N ILE A 48 6.96 -10.08 6.37
CA ILE A 48 6.63 -10.03 4.94
C ILE A 48 7.37 -8.85 4.32
N ILE A 49 8.22 -9.18 3.35
CA ILE A 49 9.07 -8.23 2.63
C ILE A 49 8.72 -8.32 1.15
N PRO A 50 8.34 -7.21 0.51
CA PRO A 50 8.22 -7.18 -0.94
C PRO A 50 9.63 -7.16 -1.54
N GLU A 51 9.93 -8.14 -2.40
CA GLU A 51 11.25 -8.29 -3.03
C GLU A 51 11.34 -7.55 -4.37
N SER A 52 10.32 -7.71 -5.22
CA SER A 52 10.27 -7.06 -6.52
C SER A 52 8.84 -6.69 -6.90
N ASN A 53 8.73 -5.71 -7.80
CA ASN A 53 7.50 -5.34 -8.47
C ASN A 53 7.67 -5.52 -9.98
N ARG A 54 6.66 -6.05 -10.66
CA ARG A 54 6.68 -6.25 -12.11
C ARG A 54 7.01 -4.97 -12.89
N THR A 55 6.51 -3.82 -12.44
CA THR A 55 6.66 -2.54 -13.14
C THR A 55 7.94 -1.81 -12.74
N THR A 56 8.40 -1.95 -11.50
CA THR A 56 9.51 -1.15 -10.94
C THR A 56 10.81 -1.94 -10.78
N GLY A 57 10.77 -3.27 -10.90
CA GLY A 57 11.92 -4.14 -10.67
C GLY A 57 12.14 -4.41 -9.18
N ASN A 58 13.40 -4.66 -8.80
CA ASN A 58 13.78 -5.02 -7.44
C ASN A 58 13.66 -3.81 -6.48
N ILE A 59 13.24 -4.07 -5.24
CA ILE A 59 13.06 -3.05 -4.20
C ILE A 59 14.37 -2.70 -3.48
N GLY A 60 15.36 -3.59 -3.47
CA GLY A 60 16.72 -3.34 -2.97
C GLY A 60 16.88 -3.51 -1.46
N VAL A 61 16.16 -4.47 -0.86
CA VAL A 61 16.13 -4.72 0.59
C VAL A 61 16.67 -6.10 0.99
N GLU A 62 17.08 -6.90 0.02
CA GLU A 62 17.58 -8.27 0.16
C GLU A 62 18.82 -8.35 1.06
N TYR A 63 19.64 -7.30 1.11
CA TYR A 63 20.83 -7.24 1.97
C TYR A 63 20.48 -7.36 3.47
N LEU A 64 19.27 -6.96 3.87
CA LEU A 64 18.81 -7.04 5.26
C LEU A 64 18.65 -8.49 5.74
N ILE A 65 18.39 -9.43 4.83
CA ILE A 65 18.34 -10.86 5.14
C ILE A 65 19.68 -11.32 5.72
N PHE A 66 20.79 -10.93 5.09
CA PHE A 66 22.13 -11.27 5.55
C PHE A 66 22.50 -10.54 6.84
N LYS A 67 22.15 -9.24 6.94
CA LYS A 67 22.41 -8.43 8.14
C LYS A 67 21.77 -9.02 9.39
N TYR A 68 20.51 -9.45 9.29
CA TYR A 68 19.71 -9.95 10.42
C TYR A 68 19.67 -11.48 10.52
N ARG A 69 20.38 -12.20 9.63
CA ARG A 69 20.47 -13.67 9.59
C ARG A 69 19.10 -14.38 9.59
N LEU A 70 18.14 -13.83 8.85
CA LEU A 70 16.83 -14.44 8.67
C LEU A 70 16.83 -15.43 7.51
N ASN A 71 15.90 -16.38 7.52
CA ASN A 71 15.71 -17.37 6.46
C ASN A 71 14.39 -17.13 5.72
N ILE A 72 14.40 -17.28 4.40
CA ILE A 72 13.19 -17.28 3.57
C ILE A 72 12.61 -18.69 3.56
N TYR A 73 11.33 -18.84 3.90
CA TYR A 73 10.65 -20.14 3.94
C TYR A 73 9.41 -20.20 3.03
N LYS A 74 8.98 -19.05 2.48
CA LYS A 74 7.81 -18.97 1.60
C LYS A 74 7.88 -17.70 0.76
N GLU A 75 7.34 -17.78 -0.45
CA GLU A 75 7.13 -16.66 -1.35
C GLU A 75 5.66 -16.56 -1.78
N LYS A 76 5.27 -15.38 -2.27
CA LYS A 76 3.96 -15.15 -2.85
C LYS A 76 3.99 -14.00 -3.85
N PHE A 77 3.39 -14.23 -5.01
CA PHE A 77 3.02 -13.17 -5.93
C PHE A 77 1.67 -12.59 -5.49
N TYR A 78 1.63 -11.28 -5.25
CA TYR A 78 0.43 -10.58 -4.81
C TYR A 78 0.04 -9.52 -5.85
N PRO A 79 -1.18 -9.57 -6.41
CA PRO A 79 -1.62 -8.61 -7.41
C PRO A 79 -1.81 -7.21 -6.80
N ILE A 80 -1.30 -6.19 -7.48
CA ILE A 80 -1.44 -4.79 -7.10
C ILE A 80 -2.52 -4.16 -7.96
N ASN A 81 -3.66 -3.85 -7.35
CA ASN A 81 -4.78 -3.19 -8.02
C ASN A 81 -5.02 -1.84 -7.37
N HIS A 82 -4.84 -0.77 -8.14
CA HIS A 82 -5.04 0.59 -7.67
C HIS A 82 -6.48 1.03 -7.92
N HIS A 83 -7.06 1.71 -6.93
CA HIS A 83 -8.42 2.22 -6.98
C HIS A 83 -8.42 3.71 -6.66
N LEU A 84 -9.33 4.46 -7.30
CA LEU A 84 -9.57 5.87 -6.96
C LEU A 84 -10.54 5.93 -5.76
N LEU A 85 -10.04 6.37 -4.62
CA LEU A 85 -10.77 6.42 -3.36
C LEU A 85 -11.11 7.86 -2.99
N ALA A 86 -12.35 8.13 -2.57
CA ALA A 86 -12.76 9.45 -2.11
C ALA A 86 -13.73 9.35 -0.94
N LEU A 87 -14.07 10.49 -0.34
CA LEU A 87 -15.07 10.52 0.73
C LEU A 87 -16.42 9.98 0.26
N PRO A 88 -17.20 9.35 1.15
CA PRO A 88 -18.51 8.82 0.80
C PRO A 88 -19.41 9.84 0.08
N GLY A 89 -20.03 9.41 -1.02
CA GLY A 89 -20.92 10.25 -1.83
C GLY A 89 -20.23 11.25 -2.77
N THR A 90 -18.90 11.27 -2.82
CA THR A 90 -18.14 12.09 -3.79
C THR A 90 -18.35 11.55 -5.21
N LYS A 91 -18.48 12.43 -6.21
CA LYS A 91 -18.54 12.01 -7.61
C LYS A 91 -17.18 12.27 -8.28
N ILE A 92 -16.83 11.43 -9.26
CA ILE A 92 -15.55 11.55 -9.97
C ILE A 92 -15.34 12.94 -10.60
N LYS A 93 -16.42 13.58 -11.08
CA LYS A 93 -16.40 14.93 -11.66
C LYS A 93 -16.03 16.04 -10.66
N ASP A 94 -16.13 15.76 -9.37
CA ASP A 94 -15.81 16.72 -8.31
C ASP A 94 -14.33 16.65 -7.91
N ILE A 95 -13.59 15.64 -8.39
CA ILE A 95 -12.18 15.41 -8.07
C ILE A 95 -11.28 16.33 -8.90
N LYS A 96 -10.33 16.97 -8.23
CA LYS A 96 -9.27 17.78 -8.85
C LYS A 96 -7.88 17.23 -8.52
N ASN A 97 -7.63 16.91 -7.26
CA ASN A 97 -6.34 16.42 -6.79
C ASN A 97 -6.39 14.92 -6.50
N VAL A 98 -5.34 14.21 -6.90
CA VAL A 98 -5.12 12.80 -6.55
C VAL A 98 -3.81 12.63 -5.77
N TYR A 99 -3.87 11.86 -4.69
CA TYR A 99 -2.77 11.63 -3.76
C TYR A 99 -2.35 10.17 -3.75
N SER A 100 -1.05 9.90 -3.86
CA SER A 100 -0.51 8.54 -3.71
C SER A 100 1.01 8.55 -3.55
N HIS A 101 1.59 7.37 -3.40
CA HIS A 101 3.03 7.19 -3.59
C HIS A 101 3.42 7.48 -5.05
N ALA A 102 4.65 7.94 -5.29
CA ALA A 102 5.15 8.24 -6.64
C ALA A 102 4.96 7.07 -7.62
N GLN A 103 5.18 5.83 -7.15
CA GLN A 103 4.93 4.63 -7.97
C GLN A 103 3.44 4.41 -8.27
N GLY A 104 2.55 4.66 -7.30
CA GLY A 104 1.11 4.53 -7.50
C GLY A 104 0.56 5.54 -8.51
N LEU A 105 1.06 6.77 -8.47
CA LEU A 105 0.75 7.81 -9.46
C LEU A 105 1.25 7.42 -10.85
N SER A 106 2.54 7.04 -10.94
CA SER A 106 3.17 6.62 -12.21
C SER A 106 2.44 5.45 -12.85
N GLN A 107 2.03 4.45 -12.07
CA GLN A 107 1.29 3.29 -12.55
C GLN A 107 -0.15 3.59 -12.96
N CYS A 108 -0.70 4.77 -12.64
CA CYS A 108 -2.07 5.16 -13.01
C CYS A 108 -2.09 6.37 -13.95
N SER A 109 -0.98 6.63 -14.64
CA SER A 109 -0.73 7.89 -15.33
C SER A 109 -1.73 8.14 -16.47
N ASN A 110 -2.16 7.10 -17.17
CA ASN A 110 -3.13 7.26 -18.26
C ASN A 110 -4.50 7.65 -17.72
N PHE A 111 -4.92 7.04 -16.61
CA PHE A 111 -6.18 7.38 -15.95
C PHE A 111 -6.17 8.82 -15.41
N ILE A 112 -5.06 9.24 -14.81
CA ILE A 112 -4.89 10.61 -14.27
C ILE A 112 -4.98 11.64 -15.40
N LYS A 113 -4.21 11.44 -16.49
CA LYS A 113 -4.22 12.32 -17.67
C LYS A 113 -5.60 12.40 -18.32
N LYS A 114 -6.28 11.26 -18.48
CA LYS A 114 -7.63 11.19 -19.08
C LYS A 114 -8.66 12.03 -18.32
N ASN A 115 -8.53 12.12 -17.00
CA ASN A 115 -9.45 12.88 -16.16
C ASN A 115 -8.93 14.29 -15.79
N ASN A 116 -7.74 14.66 -16.28
CA ASN A 116 -7.08 15.94 -15.98
C ASN A 116 -6.92 16.19 -14.48
N PHE A 117 -6.56 15.15 -13.72
CA PHE A 117 -6.29 15.28 -12.29
C PHE A 117 -4.88 15.83 -12.02
N ILE A 118 -4.73 16.54 -10.91
CA ILE A 118 -3.46 17.06 -10.42
C ILE A 118 -2.83 16.03 -9.47
N GLU A 119 -1.62 15.61 -9.81
CA GLU A 119 -0.86 14.60 -9.05
C GLU A 119 -0.19 15.20 -7.81
N ASN A 120 -0.35 14.54 -6.67
CA ASN A 120 0.26 14.94 -5.40
C ASN A 120 0.99 13.76 -4.75
N VAL A 121 2.32 13.83 -4.71
CA VAL A 121 3.17 12.77 -4.16
C VAL A 121 3.11 12.77 -2.63
N ARG A 122 2.94 11.58 -2.06
CA ARG A 122 2.94 11.30 -0.62
C ARG A 122 3.85 10.12 -0.31
N ALA A 123 4.09 9.89 0.98
CA ALA A 123 4.99 8.84 1.45
C ALA A 123 4.54 7.42 1.07
N ASP A 124 3.24 7.12 1.10
CA ASP A 124 2.72 5.79 0.77
C ASP A 124 1.25 5.84 0.32
N THR A 125 0.78 4.77 -0.34
CA THR A 125 -0.57 4.67 -0.93
C THR A 125 -1.66 4.64 0.14
N ALA A 126 -1.52 3.78 1.15
CA ALA A 126 -2.48 3.64 2.25
C ALA A 126 -2.55 4.92 3.09
N GLY A 127 -1.41 5.58 3.30
CA GLY A 127 -1.27 6.85 3.97
C GLY A 127 -2.00 7.97 3.24
N SER A 128 -2.02 7.96 1.90
CA SER A 128 -2.85 8.89 1.13
C SER A 128 -4.34 8.68 1.38
N ALA A 129 -4.82 7.43 1.41
CA ALA A 129 -6.21 7.13 1.76
C ALA A 129 -6.55 7.59 3.18
N LYS A 130 -5.69 7.27 4.15
CA LYS A 130 -5.80 7.74 5.54
C LYS A 130 -5.94 9.26 5.62
N TYR A 131 -5.11 10.00 4.90
CA TYR A 131 -5.11 11.46 4.90
C TYR A 131 -6.41 12.07 4.38
N ILE A 132 -6.92 11.57 3.26
CA ILE A 132 -8.23 12.03 2.73
C ILE A 132 -9.33 11.75 3.76
N SER A 133 -9.31 10.57 4.37
CA SER A 133 -10.32 10.19 5.36
C SER A 133 -10.26 11.02 6.64
N GLU A 134 -9.08 11.22 7.22
CA GLU A 134 -8.92 11.93 8.50
C GLU A 134 -9.20 13.43 8.34
N ASN A 135 -8.75 14.04 7.24
CA ASN A 135 -8.90 15.47 7.01
C ASN A 135 -10.22 15.86 6.33
N LYS A 136 -11.04 14.87 5.93
CA LYS A 136 -12.34 15.08 5.28
C LYS A 136 -12.27 16.06 4.09
N ILE A 137 -11.23 15.92 3.27
CA ILE A 137 -10.97 16.84 2.17
C ILE A 137 -11.89 16.54 0.99
N LYS A 138 -12.73 17.51 0.64
CA LYS A 138 -13.67 17.40 -0.48
C LYS A 138 -12.97 17.71 -1.80
N GLY A 139 -13.38 17.03 -2.86
CA GLY A 139 -12.82 17.22 -4.20
C GLY A 139 -11.40 16.66 -4.37
N GLU A 140 -10.97 15.83 -3.42
CA GLU A 140 -9.69 15.14 -3.43
C GLU A 140 -9.90 13.64 -3.33
N ALA A 141 -9.00 12.89 -3.94
CA ALA A 141 -9.01 11.44 -3.94
C ALA A 141 -7.63 10.86 -3.65
N ALA A 142 -7.59 9.63 -3.16
CA ALA A 142 -6.39 8.85 -3.02
C ALA A 142 -6.36 7.72 -4.06
N ILE A 143 -5.17 7.40 -4.58
CA ILE A 143 -4.95 6.17 -5.34
C ILE A 143 -4.35 5.14 -4.38
N ALA A 144 -5.11 4.11 -4.03
CA ALA A 144 -4.70 3.10 -3.05
C ALA A 144 -5.43 1.76 -3.24
N SER A 145 -5.18 0.82 -2.33
CA SER A 145 -5.78 -0.52 -2.34
C SER A 145 -7.27 -0.51 -2.00
N LYS A 146 -7.99 -1.56 -2.39
CA LYS A 146 -9.37 -1.80 -1.97
C LYS A 146 -9.49 -1.92 -0.44
N GLU A 147 -8.50 -2.49 0.22
CA GLU A 147 -8.46 -2.65 1.67
C GLU A 147 -8.37 -1.28 2.35
N SER A 148 -7.59 -0.35 1.82
CA SER A 148 -7.53 1.02 2.32
C SER A 148 -8.91 1.70 2.28
N ALA A 149 -9.71 1.45 1.24
CA ALA A 149 -11.06 2.00 1.16
C ALA A 149 -11.94 1.53 2.32
N LYS A 150 -11.88 0.24 2.65
CA LYS A 150 -12.63 -0.35 3.77
C LYS A 150 -12.15 0.18 5.12
N ILE A 151 -10.84 0.17 5.36
CA ILE A 151 -10.23 0.58 6.63
C ILE A 151 -10.50 2.06 6.92
N TYR A 152 -10.39 2.91 5.89
CA TYR A 152 -10.52 4.35 6.03
C TYR A 152 -11.92 4.88 5.68
N ASN A 153 -12.91 4.00 5.50
CA ASN A 153 -14.30 4.36 5.17
C ASN A 153 -14.40 5.36 4.00
N LEU A 154 -13.81 4.98 2.87
CA LEU A 154 -13.82 5.72 1.61
C LEU A 154 -14.59 4.94 0.53
N ASP A 155 -15.24 5.66 -0.36
CA ASP A 155 -15.87 5.09 -1.54
C ASP A 155 -14.82 4.86 -2.63
N ILE A 156 -14.96 3.72 -3.32
CA ILE A 156 -14.22 3.45 -4.55
C ILE A 156 -14.99 4.07 -5.70
N LEU A 157 -14.49 5.17 -6.26
CA LEU A 157 -15.10 5.85 -7.40
C LEU A 157 -14.86 5.11 -8.71
N THR A 158 -13.65 4.59 -8.87
CA THR A 158 -13.25 3.78 -10.02
C THR A 158 -12.29 2.70 -9.56
N SER A 159 -12.51 1.47 -10.03
CA SER A 159 -11.65 0.32 -9.71
C SER A 159 -10.63 0.03 -10.79
N ASN A 160 -9.49 -0.54 -10.39
CA ASN A 160 -8.44 -1.04 -11.28
C ASN A 160 -8.00 0.01 -12.31
N ILE A 161 -7.49 1.14 -11.81
CA ILE A 161 -7.11 2.31 -12.61
C ILE A 161 -5.64 2.32 -13.03
N GLN A 162 -4.90 1.26 -12.69
CA GLN A 162 -3.53 1.09 -13.15
C GLN A 162 -3.46 0.86 -14.67
N ASP A 163 -2.34 1.26 -15.27
CA ASP A 163 -2.10 1.24 -16.71
C ASP A 163 -1.94 -0.20 -17.25
N GLU A 164 -1.41 -1.12 -16.44
CA GLU A 164 -1.20 -2.56 -16.75
C GLU A 164 -1.58 -3.48 -15.58
#